data_AF-T0YE33-F1
#
_entry.id   AF-T0YE33-F1
#
_cell.length_a   1.000
_cell.length_b   1.000
_cell.length_c   1.000
_cell.angle_alpha   90.00
_cell.angle_beta   90.00
_cell.angle_gamma   90.00
#
_symmetry.space_group_name_H-M   'P 1'
#
loop_
_entity.id
_entity.type
_entity.pdbx_description
1 polymer ?
#
loop_
_entity_poly.entity_id
_entity_poly.type
_entity_poly.pdbx_seq_one_letter_code
_entity_poly.pdbx_strand_id
1 'polypeptide(L)'
;RGEIPETAEKESRNIPDIRTLMLEFGKERIKESRTEDRFLIRFYNLKTELDRIINLYFERVSGFGAFAGRLLDDMDPCALFRELPGIMGDGPDSKIVESISQTGKKLCDMRGELVTFMKDQVQVIMPNVSSIAGTDLAMDLLASGKSLQHLAEFPASTIQVLGAE
;
A
#
# COMPACT_ATOMS: atom_id res chain seq x y z
N ARG A 1 18.88 -74.05 -10.82
CA ARG A 1 18.95 -72.82 -10.00
C ARG A 1 18.18 -71.76 -10.78
N GLY A 2 16.88 -71.62 -10.51
CA GLY A 2 16.06 -70.60 -11.17
C GLY A 2 16.26 -69.28 -10.45
N GLU A 3 16.75 -68.28 -11.16
CA GLU A 3 16.74 -66.90 -10.67
C GLU A 3 15.29 -66.44 -10.58
N ILE A 4 14.92 -65.91 -9.41
CA ILE A 4 13.59 -65.38 -9.15
C ILE A 4 13.54 -64.01 -9.85
N PRO A 5 12.60 -63.77 -10.79
CA PRO A 5 12.59 -62.51 -11.56
C PRO A 5 12.38 -61.26 -10.69
N GLU A 6 11.90 -61.43 -9.45
CA GLU A 6 11.61 -60.33 -8.51
C GLU A 6 12.85 -59.79 -7.78
N THR A 7 14.00 -60.48 -7.85
CA THR A 7 15.28 -59.97 -7.31
C THR A 7 16.12 -59.20 -8.32
N ALA A 8 15.64 -59.02 -9.55
CA ALA A 8 16.24 -58.04 -10.45
C ALA A 8 16.07 -56.67 -9.78
N GLU A 9 17.19 -56.04 -9.41
CA GLU A 9 17.24 -54.67 -8.91
C GLU A 9 16.37 -53.82 -9.84
N LYS A 10 15.13 -53.53 -9.41
CA LYS A 10 14.34 -52.48 -10.02
C LYS A 10 15.16 -51.24 -9.76
N GLU A 11 15.85 -50.80 -10.82
CA GLU A 11 16.54 -49.53 -10.92
C GLU A 11 15.68 -48.53 -10.16
N SER A 12 16.14 -48.20 -8.95
CA SER A 12 15.45 -47.27 -8.07
C SER A 12 15.48 -45.98 -8.85
N ARG A 13 14.42 -45.71 -9.62
CA ARG A 13 14.23 -44.42 -10.26
C ARG A 13 14.56 -43.41 -9.19
N ASN A 14 15.47 -42.49 -9.50
CA ASN A 14 15.91 -41.48 -8.57
C ASN A 14 14.68 -40.64 -8.21
N ILE A 15 13.91 -41.07 -7.21
CA ILE A 15 12.69 -40.41 -6.76
C ILE A 15 13.21 -39.14 -6.10
N PRO A 16 12.97 -37.95 -6.69
CA PRO A 16 13.40 -36.72 -6.06
C PRO A 16 12.74 -36.63 -4.68
N ASP A 17 13.50 -36.16 -3.70
CA ASP A 17 13.00 -35.95 -2.34
C ASP A 17 11.72 -35.10 -2.40
N ILE A 18 10.59 -35.69 -2.00
CA ILE A 18 9.25 -35.08 -2.08
C ILE A 18 9.24 -33.74 -1.36
N ARG A 19 10.01 -33.60 -0.28
CA ARG A 19 10.15 -32.32 0.41
C ARG A 19 10.75 -31.26 -0.50
N THR A 20 11.82 -31.59 -1.21
CA THR A 20 12.49 -30.66 -2.13
C THR A 20 11.57 -30.27 -3.27
N LEU A 21 10.84 -31.23 -3.85
CA LEU A 21 9.84 -30.98 -4.90
C LEU A 21 8.69 -30.09 -4.38
N MET A 22 8.16 -30.37 -3.19
CA MET A 22 7.11 -29.55 -2.55
C MET A 22 7.58 -28.12 -2.26
N LEU A 23 8.85 -27.95 -1.86
CA LEU A 23 9.43 -26.63 -1.64
C LEU A 23 9.65 -25.87 -2.94
N GLU A 24 10.10 -26.52 -4.01
CA GLU A 24 10.20 -25.91 -5.34
C GLU A 24 8.83 -25.50 -5.87
N PHE A 25 7.87 -26.41 -5.85
CA PHE A 25 6.50 -26.14 -6.28
C PHE A 25 5.84 -25.04 -5.44
N GLY A 26 6.09 -25.02 -4.13
CA GLY A 26 5.63 -23.96 -3.24
C GLY A 26 6.23 -22.59 -3.59
N LYS A 27 7.54 -22.53 -3.88
CA LYS A 27 8.20 -21.29 -4.31
C LYS A 27 7.63 -20.77 -5.63
N GLU A 28 7.36 -21.66 -6.57
CA GLU A 28 6.81 -21.32 -7.87
C GLU A 28 5.40 -20.74 -7.74
N ARG A 29 4.52 -21.40 -6.98
CA ARG A 29 3.17 -20.89 -6.68
C ARG A 29 3.17 -19.55 -5.94
N ILE A 30 4.12 -19.33 -5.03
CA ILE A 30 4.26 -18.04 -4.34
C ILE A 30 4.64 -16.95 -5.33
N LYS A 31 5.53 -17.25 -6.28
CA LYS A 31 5.95 -16.31 -7.33
C LYS A 31 4.77 -15.93 -8.24
N GLU A 32 3.95 -16.91 -8.62
CA GLU A 32 2.72 -16.68 -9.39
C GLU A 32 1.67 -15.89 -8.61
N SER A 33 1.61 -16.05 -7.27
CA SER A 33 0.67 -15.31 -6.42
C SER A 33 0.99 -13.82 -6.23
N ARG A 34 2.14 -13.34 -6.74
CA ARG A 34 2.49 -11.92 -6.81
C ARG A 34 1.85 -11.27 -8.03
N THR A 35 0.53 -11.16 -7.98
CA THR A 35 -0.24 -10.46 -8.99
C THR A 35 -0.13 -8.94 -8.80
N GLU A 36 -0.18 -8.18 -9.89
CA GLU A 36 0.03 -6.73 -9.90
C GLU A 36 -1.02 -5.99 -9.05
N ASP A 37 -2.27 -6.46 -9.05
CA ASP A 37 -3.37 -5.96 -8.23
C ASP A 37 -3.07 -6.05 -6.73
N ARG A 38 -2.46 -7.14 -6.26
CA ARG A 38 -2.07 -7.31 -4.85
C ARG A 38 -0.97 -6.36 -4.43
N PHE A 39 -0.05 -6.03 -5.33
CA PHE A 39 1.00 -5.06 -5.05
C PHE A 39 0.42 -3.65 -4.97
N LEU A 40 -0.53 -3.34 -5.86
CA LEU A 40 -1.27 -2.08 -5.86
C LEU A 40 -2.08 -1.87 -4.54
N ILE A 41 -2.72 -2.90 -4.01
CA ILE A 41 -3.39 -2.86 -2.68
C ILE A 41 -2.40 -2.51 -1.56
N ARG A 42 -1.14 -2.97 -1.63
CA ARG A 42 -0.12 -2.63 -0.62
C ARG A 42 0.25 -1.16 -0.65
N PHE A 43 0.39 -0.57 -1.83
CA PHE A 43 0.64 0.86 -1.96
C PHE A 43 -0.53 1.70 -1.49
N TYR A 44 -1.76 1.26 -1.75
CA TYR A 44 -2.95 1.93 -1.24
C TYR A 44 -2.98 1.95 0.28
N ASN A 45 -2.77 0.80 0.92
CA ASN A 45 -2.70 0.74 2.39
C ASN A 45 -1.57 1.62 2.93
N LEU A 46 -0.40 1.64 2.26
CA LEU A 46 0.70 2.54 2.63
C LEU A 46 0.29 4.01 2.52
N LYS A 47 -0.40 4.41 1.45
CA LYS A 47 -0.92 5.77 1.27
C LYS A 47 -1.89 6.13 2.39
N THR A 48 -2.80 5.24 2.76
CA THR A 48 -3.76 5.45 3.83
C THR A 48 -3.08 5.60 5.19
N GLU A 49 -2.06 4.80 5.49
CA GLU A 49 -1.26 4.99 6.71
C GLU A 49 -0.44 6.28 6.66
N LEU A 50 0.09 6.65 5.50
CA LEU A 50 0.81 7.91 5.33
C LEU A 50 -0.10 9.12 5.58
N ASP A 51 -1.35 9.09 5.13
CA ASP A 51 -2.34 10.13 5.44
C ASP A 51 -2.57 10.26 6.96
N ARG A 52 -2.67 9.14 7.68
CA ARG A 52 -2.79 9.15 9.14
C ARG A 52 -1.54 9.73 9.81
N ILE A 53 -0.35 9.34 9.34
CA ILE A 53 0.92 9.86 9.85
C ILE A 53 1.01 11.37 9.62
N ILE A 54 0.67 11.85 8.42
CA ILE A 54 0.63 13.27 8.08
C ILE A 54 -0.32 14.02 9.01
N ASN A 55 -1.53 13.50 9.23
CA ASN A 55 -2.52 14.12 10.11
C ASN A 55 -2.05 14.18 11.57
N LEU A 56 -1.54 13.06 12.11
CA LEU A 56 -1.00 13.02 13.47
C LEU A 56 0.19 13.98 13.62
N TYR A 57 1.06 14.03 12.62
CA TYR A 57 2.19 14.95 12.62
C TYR A 57 1.72 16.41 12.61
N PHE A 58 0.71 16.72 11.79
CA PHE A 58 0.06 18.03 11.73
C PHE A 58 -0.52 18.42 13.08
N GLU A 59 -1.34 17.58 13.72
CA GLU A 59 -1.95 17.88 15.03
C GLU A 59 -0.90 18.20 16.11
N ARG A 60 0.22 17.47 16.11
CA ARG A 60 1.32 17.74 17.05
C ARG A 60 2.04 19.04 16.75
N VAL A 61 2.21 19.38 15.47
CA VAL A 61 2.90 20.60 15.03
C VAL A 61 2.01 21.84 15.20
N SER A 62 0.72 21.75 14.87
CA SER A 62 -0.27 22.83 15.05
C SER A 62 -0.40 23.22 16.52
N GLY A 63 -0.22 22.26 17.44
CA GLY A 63 -0.14 22.53 18.87
C GLY A 63 0.98 23.51 19.27
N PHE A 64 2.08 23.60 18.51
CA PHE A 64 3.12 24.63 18.74
C PHE A 64 2.62 26.04 18.39
N GLY A 65 1.72 26.18 17.43
CA GLY A 65 1.10 27.45 17.05
C GLY A 65 0.29 28.08 18.18
N ALA A 66 -0.39 27.27 18.99
CA ALA A 66 -1.12 27.73 20.16
C ALA A 66 -0.20 28.43 21.18
N PHE A 67 1.03 27.93 21.37
CA PHE A 67 2.03 28.59 22.22
C PHE A 67 2.50 29.93 21.63
N ALA A 68 2.50 30.07 20.30
CA ALA A 68 2.80 31.32 19.60
C ALA A 68 1.58 32.25 19.46
N GLY A 69 0.45 31.92 20.08
CA GLY A 69 -0.80 32.71 20.03
C GLY A 69 -1.50 32.70 18.67
N ARG A 70 -1.24 31.70 17.82
CA ARG A 70 -1.87 31.54 16.51
C ARG A 70 -2.67 30.25 16.44
N LEU A 71 -3.89 30.33 15.90
CA LEU A 71 -4.73 29.18 15.60
C LEU A 71 -4.34 28.65 14.22
N LEU A 72 -3.87 27.40 14.15
CA LEU A 72 -3.40 26.74 12.92
C LEU A 72 -4.27 25.52 12.56
N ASP A 73 -5.39 25.34 13.24
CA ASP A 73 -6.16 24.09 13.25
C ASP A 73 -6.97 23.87 11.95
N ASP A 74 -7.31 24.95 11.22
CA ASP A 74 -8.12 24.89 9.99
C ASP A 74 -7.26 24.86 8.69
N MET A 75 -5.94 24.75 8.80
CA MET A 75 -5.05 24.73 7.63
C MET A 75 -4.94 23.33 7.01
N ASP A 76 -4.78 23.27 5.68
CA ASP A 76 -4.32 22.03 5.02
C ASP A 76 -2.96 21.61 5.61
N PRO A 77 -2.79 20.34 6.03
CA PRO A 77 -1.56 19.86 6.65
C PRO A 77 -0.30 20.17 5.84
N CYS A 78 -0.38 19.98 4.52
CA CYS A 78 0.76 20.18 3.63
C CYS A 78 1.05 21.65 3.36
N ALA A 79 0.02 22.51 3.35
CA ALA A 79 0.20 23.95 3.33
C ALA A 79 0.88 24.44 4.61
N LEU A 80 0.43 23.97 5.78
CA LEU A 80 1.04 24.32 7.07
C LEU A 80 2.54 23.99 7.07
N PHE A 81 2.93 22.77 6.67
CA PHE A 81 4.33 22.41 6.68
C PHE A 81 5.20 23.28 5.76
N ARG A 82 4.64 23.86 4.69
CA ARG A 82 5.38 24.80 3.83
C ARG A 82 5.53 26.19 4.48
N GLU A 83 4.53 26.63 5.21
CA GLU A 83 4.46 27.98 5.78
C GLU A 83 5.02 28.07 7.20
N LEU A 84 5.18 26.94 7.88
CA LEU A 84 5.61 26.85 9.29
C LEU A 84 6.86 27.70 9.62
N PRO A 85 7.95 27.70 8.83
CA PRO A 85 9.12 28.53 9.13
C PRO A 85 8.78 30.03 9.10
N GLY A 86 7.96 30.47 8.13
CA GLY A 86 7.51 31.87 8.04
C GLY A 86 6.55 32.26 9.16
N ILE A 87 5.78 31.30 9.66
CA ILE A 87 4.89 31.51 10.81
C ILE A 87 5.72 31.72 12.08
N MET A 88 6.65 30.81 12.41
CA MET A 88 7.39 30.91 13.68
C MET A 88 8.46 32.01 13.68
N GLY A 89 8.94 32.44 12.51
CA GLY A 89 9.90 33.53 12.36
C GLY A 89 11.33 33.15 12.78
N ASP A 90 12.23 34.13 12.78
CA ASP A 90 13.63 33.93 13.13
C ASP A 90 13.84 33.98 14.65
N GLY A 91 14.32 32.86 15.19
CA GLY A 91 14.62 32.69 16.61
C GLY A 91 15.65 31.58 16.83
N PRO A 92 16.07 31.32 18.08
CA PRO A 92 17.02 30.25 18.41
C PRO A 92 16.52 28.86 17.96
N ASP A 93 15.20 28.67 17.91
CA ASP A 93 14.55 27.41 17.56
C ASP A 93 14.28 27.25 16.04
N SER A 94 14.58 28.29 15.24
CA SER A 94 14.29 28.34 13.79
C SER A 94 14.78 27.11 13.03
N LYS A 95 16.00 26.65 13.31
CA LYS A 95 16.58 25.46 12.67
C LYS A 95 15.78 24.18 12.94
N ILE A 96 15.24 24.04 14.15
CA ILE A 96 14.44 22.87 14.52
C ILE A 96 13.09 22.94 13.81
N VAL A 97 12.47 24.12 13.79
CA VAL A 97 11.21 24.37 13.07
C VAL A 97 11.36 24.09 11.58
N GLU A 98 12.47 24.49 10.98
CA GLU A 98 12.77 24.20 9.59
C GLU A 98 12.89 22.69 9.33
N SER A 99 13.55 21.95 10.22
CA SER A 99 13.65 20.47 10.12
C SER A 99 12.28 19.78 10.21
N ILE A 100 11.41 20.28 11.10
CA ILE A 100 10.02 19.81 11.24
C ILE A 100 9.24 20.05 9.94
N SER A 101 9.29 21.29 9.44
CA SER A 101 8.69 21.71 8.18
C SER A 101 9.15 20.83 6.99
N GLN A 102 10.46 20.62 6.86
CA GLN A 102 11.03 19.80 5.79
C GLN A 102 10.58 18.34 5.89
N THR A 103 10.47 17.78 7.10
CA THR A 103 9.99 16.41 7.30
C THR A 103 8.53 16.27 6.88
N GLY A 104 7.66 17.19 7.33
CA GLY A 104 6.25 17.21 6.94
C GLY A 104 6.07 17.37 5.43
N LYS A 105 6.86 18.24 4.80
CA LYS A 105 6.86 18.41 3.34
C LYS A 105 7.24 17.11 2.61
N LYS A 106 8.30 16.42 3.03
CA LYS A 106 8.71 15.14 2.43
C LYS A 106 7.62 14.08 2.51
N LEU A 107 6.88 14.01 3.63
CA LEU A 107 5.75 13.10 3.76
C LEU A 107 4.63 13.45 2.76
N CYS A 108 4.31 14.73 2.60
CA CYS A 108 3.33 15.21 1.63
C CYS A 108 3.75 14.93 0.17
N ASP A 109 5.02 15.13 -0.15
CA ASP A 109 5.57 14.87 -1.49
C ASP A 109 5.48 13.35 -1.80
N MET A 110 5.90 12.50 -0.85
CA MET A 110 5.79 11.04 -0.97
C MET A 110 4.34 10.57 -1.15
N ARG A 111 3.37 11.20 -0.46
CA ARG A 111 1.94 10.93 -0.67
C ARG A 111 1.52 11.27 -2.10
N GLY A 112 1.96 12.42 -2.63
CA GLY A 112 1.66 12.84 -4.00
C GLY A 112 2.23 11.88 -5.06
N GLU A 113 3.46 11.41 -4.85
CA GLU A 113 4.10 10.41 -5.70
C GLU A 113 3.33 9.09 -5.69
N LEU A 114 2.93 8.59 -4.51
CA LEU A 114 2.13 7.37 -4.38
C LEU A 114 0.78 7.49 -5.08
N VAL A 115 0.07 8.61 -4.92
CA VAL A 115 -1.21 8.84 -5.58
C VAL A 115 -1.06 8.83 -7.10
N THR A 116 -0.04 9.49 -7.63
CA THR A 116 0.22 9.55 -9.07
C THR A 116 0.54 8.15 -9.61
N PHE A 117 1.45 7.44 -8.95
CA PHE A 117 1.81 6.08 -9.31
C PHE A 117 0.59 5.14 -9.31
N MET A 118 -0.22 5.18 -8.24
CA MET A 118 -1.42 4.35 -8.16
C MET A 118 -2.41 4.67 -9.28
N LYS A 119 -2.59 5.95 -9.61
CA LYS A 119 -3.50 6.36 -10.68
C LYS A 119 -3.12 5.74 -12.02
N ASP A 120 -1.84 5.76 -12.37
CA ASP A 120 -1.35 5.16 -13.61
C ASP A 120 -1.55 3.64 -13.60
N GLN A 121 -1.27 2.97 -12.47
CA GLN A 121 -1.43 1.52 -12.35
C GLN A 121 -2.89 1.07 -12.42
N VAL A 122 -3.82 1.83 -11.82
CA VAL A 122 -5.25 1.53 -11.85
C VAL A 122 -5.82 1.57 -13.25
N GLN A 123 -5.37 2.53 -14.07
CA GLN A 123 -5.80 2.62 -15.46
C GLN A 123 -5.33 1.42 -16.31
N VAL A 124 -4.22 0.79 -15.92
CA VAL A 124 -3.72 -0.43 -16.58
C VAL A 124 -4.44 -1.69 -16.07
N ILE A 125 -4.58 -1.82 -14.74
CA ILE A 125 -5.07 -3.06 -14.10
C ILE A 125 -6.61 -3.15 -14.10
N MET A 126 -7.30 -2.02 -13.90
CA MET A 126 -8.77 -1.96 -13.82
C MET A 126 -9.37 -0.83 -14.70
N PRO A 127 -9.09 -0.79 -16.01
CA PRO A 127 -9.53 0.29 -16.90
C PRO A 127 -11.05 0.47 -16.90
N ASN A 128 -11.80 -0.64 -16.94
CA ASN A 128 -13.26 -0.60 -17.00
C ASN A 128 -13.87 -0.06 -15.70
N VAL A 129 -13.37 -0.50 -14.53
CA VAL A 129 -13.87 -0.03 -13.24
C VAL A 129 -13.52 1.45 -13.05
N SER A 130 -12.28 1.83 -13.35
CA SER A 130 -11.81 3.23 -13.30
C SER A 130 -12.64 4.16 -14.20
N SER A 131 -13.08 3.68 -15.37
CA SER A 131 -13.91 4.46 -16.29
C SER A 131 -15.32 4.74 -15.75
N ILE A 132 -15.86 3.88 -14.88
CA ILE A 132 -17.21 3.98 -14.33
C ILE A 132 -17.21 4.71 -12.99
N ALA A 133 -16.31 4.31 -12.09
CA ALA A 133 -16.28 4.73 -10.69
C ALA A 133 -15.26 5.85 -10.40
N GLY A 134 -14.33 6.09 -11.33
CA GLY A 134 -13.13 6.89 -11.07
C GLY A 134 -12.02 6.07 -10.41
N THR A 135 -10.80 6.61 -10.44
CA THR A 135 -9.59 5.92 -9.97
C THR A 135 -9.60 5.68 -8.45
N ASP A 136 -10.01 6.68 -7.67
CA ASP A 136 -10.00 6.58 -6.21
C ASP A 136 -10.99 5.51 -5.72
N LEU A 137 -12.24 5.55 -6.20
CA LEU A 137 -13.24 4.56 -5.83
C LEU A 137 -12.90 3.15 -6.35
N ALA A 138 -12.29 3.04 -7.54
CA ALA A 138 -11.81 1.75 -8.04
C ALA A 138 -10.73 1.16 -7.11
N MET A 139 -9.87 1.99 -6.54
CA MET A 139 -8.87 1.58 -5.56
C MET A 139 -9.49 1.13 -4.24
N ASP A 140 -10.47 1.87 -3.74
CA ASP A 140 -11.20 1.51 -2.53
C ASP A 140 -11.89 0.15 -2.68
N LEU A 141 -12.56 -0.07 -3.82
CA LEU A 141 -13.20 -1.35 -4.15
C LEU A 141 -12.19 -2.50 -4.23
N LEU A 142 -11.03 -2.28 -4.86
CA LEU A 142 -9.98 -3.29 -4.95
C LEU A 142 -9.38 -3.63 -3.58
N ALA A 143 -9.16 -2.62 -2.74
CA ALA A 143 -8.65 -2.82 -1.38
C ALA A 143 -9.64 -3.63 -0.54
N SER A 144 -10.94 -3.30 -0.59
CA SER A 144 -12.00 -4.04 0.09
C SER A 144 -12.16 -5.47 -0.45
N GLY A 145 -12.03 -5.64 -1.77
CA GLY A 145 -12.10 -6.93 -2.45
C GLY A 145 -10.88 -7.85 -2.22
N LYS A 146 -9.76 -7.34 -1.69
CA LYS A 146 -8.48 -8.05 -1.40
C LYS A 146 -7.75 -8.65 -2.62
N SER A 147 -8.42 -8.81 -3.76
CA SER A 147 -7.85 -9.06 -5.07
C SER A 147 -8.89 -8.75 -6.14
N LEU A 148 -8.45 -8.49 -7.37
CA LEU A 148 -9.33 -8.24 -8.50
C LEU A 148 -10.22 -9.46 -8.80
N GLN A 149 -9.68 -10.67 -8.63
CA GLN A 149 -10.44 -11.90 -8.80
C GLN A 149 -11.63 -11.98 -7.82
N HIS A 150 -11.40 -11.77 -6.53
CA HIS A 150 -12.49 -11.80 -5.55
C HIS A 150 -13.50 -10.68 -5.79
N LEU A 151 -13.03 -9.49 -6.17
CA LEU A 151 -13.92 -8.37 -6.51
C LEU A 151 -14.85 -8.73 -7.68
N ALA A 152 -14.35 -9.45 -8.69
CA ALA A 152 -15.15 -9.91 -9.82
C ALA A 152 -16.14 -11.03 -9.47
N GLU A 153 -15.87 -11.80 -8.42
CA GLU A 153 -16.75 -12.87 -7.92
C GLU A 153 -17.90 -12.32 -7.05
N PHE A 154 -17.80 -11.08 -6.55
CA PHE A 154 -18.85 -10.48 -5.72
C PHE A 154 -20.12 -10.16 -6.51
N PRO A 155 -21.31 -10.47 -5.96
CA PRO A 155 -22.55 -9.99 -6.53
C PRO A 155 -22.66 -8.46 -6.37
N ALA A 156 -23.41 -7.82 -7.26
CA ALA A 156 -23.62 -6.37 -7.22
C ALA A 156 -24.14 -5.86 -5.87
N SER A 157 -24.99 -6.65 -5.19
CA SER A 157 -25.52 -6.34 -3.86
C SER A 157 -24.42 -6.27 -2.78
N THR A 158 -23.35 -7.06 -2.90
CA THR A 158 -22.21 -6.99 -1.99
C THR A 158 -21.37 -5.76 -2.31
N ILE A 159 -21.09 -5.50 -3.58
CA ILE A 159 -20.31 -4.32 -4.00
C ILE A 159 -20.96 -3.03 -3.50
N GLN A 160 -22.29 -2.95 -3.49
CA GLN A 160 -23.05 -1.80 -3.02
C GLN A 160 -22.82 -1.47 -1.53
N VAL A 161 -22.54 -2.46 -0.70
CA VAL A 161 -22.36 -2.27 0.75
C VAL A 161 -20.90 -2.24 1.18
N LEU A 162 -19.95 -2.49 0.27
CA LEU A 162 -18.51 -2.42 0.57
C LEU A 162 -18.13 -1.01 1.05
N GLY A 163 -17.51 -0.93 2.22
CA GLY A 163 -17.10 0.34 2.84
C GLY A 163 -18.17 1.02 3.72
N ALA A 164 -19.37 0.43 3.81
CA ALA A 164 -20.44 0.84 4.74
C ALA A 164 -20.74 -0.23 5.81
N GLU A 165 -19.88 -1.24 5.92
CA GLU A 165 -19.90 -2.30 6.92
C GLU A 165 -19.40 -1.87 8.31
#